data_AF-A0A351XAB9-F1
#
_entry.id   AF-A0A351XAB9-F1
#
_cell.length_a   1.000
_cell.length_b   1.000
_cell.length_c   1.000
_cell.angle_alpha   90.00
_cell.angle_beta   90.00
_cell.angle_gamma   90.00
#
_symmetry.space_group_name_H-M   'P 1'
#
loop_
_entity.id
_entity.type
_entity.pdbx_description
1 polymer ?
#
loop_
_entity_poly.entity_id
_entity_poly.type
_entity_poly.pdbx_seq_one_letter_code
_entity_poly.pdbx_strand_id
1 'polypeptide(L)'
;FEKNNGITHYFDVGNMGIEHALLPEQGIVTCGDCIIGADSHTCTYGALGAFSTGVGSTDMAAGMVTGKAWFKVPSAIKVVITGKKNKYIS
;
A
#
# COMPACT_ATOMS: atom_id res chain seq x y z
N PHE A 1 3.60 -21.60 -5.45
CA PHE A 1 2.50 -20.71 -5.89
C PHE A 1 3.04 -19.61 -6.80
N GLU A 2 4.06 -18.85 -6.35
CA GLU A 2 4.70 -17.78 -7.14
C GLU A 2 5.13 -18.23 -8.55
N LYS A 3 6.00 -19.25 -8.69
CA LYS A 3 6.42 -19.76 -10.01
C LYS A 3 5.27 -20.13 -10.94
N ASN A 4 4.24 -20.78 -10.40
CA ASN A 4 3.10 -21.27 -11.19
C ASN A 4 2.18 -20.13 -11.68
N ASN A 5 2.21 -18.97 -11.02
CA ASN A 5 1.37 -17.82 -11.34
C ASN A 5 2.18 -16.62 -11.88
N GLY A 6 3.49 -16.79 -12.12
CA GLY A 6 4.34 -15.74 -12.67
C GLY A 6 4.48 -14.50 -11.78
N ILE A 7 4.46 -14.65 -10.45
CA ILE A 7 4.61 -13.53 -9.53
C ILE A 7 6.06 -13.02 -9.58
N THR A 8 6.27 -11.81 -10.10
CA THR A 8 7.61 -11.23 -10.30
C THR A 8 8.17 -10.55 -9.06
N HIS A 9 7.31 -10.10 -8.16
CA HIS A 9 7.67 -9.39 -6.94
C HIS A 9 7.46 -10.30 -5.72
N TYR A 10 8.41 -11.20 -5.52
CA TYR A 10 8.47 -12.07 -4.34
C TYR A 10 9.77 -11.78 -3.58
N PHE A 11 9.63 -11.38 -2.31
CA PHE A 11 10.73 -11.00 -1.44
C PHE A 11 10.86 -12.02 -0.31
N ASP A 12 11.92 -12.82 -0.35
CA ASP A 12 12.19 -13.87 0.64
C ASP A 12 13.21 -13.43 1.70
N VAL A 13 13.40 -14.26 2.70
CA VAL A 13 14.40 -14.11 3.75
C VAL A 13 15.77 -13.77 3.14
N GLY A 14 16.37 -12.68 3.63
CA GLY A 14 17.65 -12.15 3.15
C GLY A 14 17.54 -11.00 2.15
N ASN A 15 16.40 -10.84 1.47
CA ASN A 15 16.12 -9.72 0.56
C ASN A 15 14.78 -9.03 0.89
N MET A 16 14.24 -9.24 2.09
CA MET A 16 12.97 -8.70 2.57
C MET A 16 13.16 -7.56 3.58
N GLY A 17 12.10 -6.78 3.80
CA GLY A 17 11.99 -5.74 4.81
C GLY A 17 10.54 -5.59 5.26
N ILE A 18 10.24 -4.55 6.05
CA ILE A 18 8.85 -4.20 6.37
C ILE A 18 8.18 -3.74 5.08
N GLU A 19 7.09 -4.40 4.67
CA GLU A 19 6.47 -4.21 3.36
C GLU A 19 6.15 -2.74 3.04
N HIS A 20 5.73 -1.98 4.05
CA HIS A 20 5.35 -0.57 3.87
C HIS A 20 6.52 0.38 3.61
N ALA A 21 7.75 -0.05 3.88
CA ALA A 21 8.97 0.65 3.46
C ALA A 21 9.52 0.03 2.17
N LEU A 22 9.56 -1.31 2.11
CA LEU A 22 10.15 -2.06 1.02
C LEU A 22 9.47 -1.77 -0.33
N LEU A 23 8.14 -1.84 -0.41
CA LEU A 23 7.44 -1.68 -1.70
C LEU A 23 7.62 -0.28 -2.31
N PRO A 24 7.55 0.82 -1.53
CA PRO A 24 7.98 2.14 -1.97
C PRO A 24 9.44 2.23 -2.41
N GLU A 25 10.38 1.70 -1.62
CA GLU A 25 11.82 1.76 -1.92
C GLU A 25 12.18 1.02 -3.21
N GLN A 26 11.45 -0.05 -3.53
CA GLN A 26 11.60 -0.79 -4.79
C GLN A 26 10.87 -0.14 -5.98
N GLY A 27 10.16 0.98 -5.77
CA GLY A 27 9.39 1.66 -6.82
C GLY A 27 8.16 0.90 -7.30
N ILE A 28 7.68 -0.10 -6.54
CA ILE A 28 6.49 -0.89 -6.86
C ILE A 28 5.21 -0.10 -6.60
N VAL A 29 5.27 0.84 -5.66
CA VAL A 29 4.17 1.72 -5.29
C VAL A 29 4.50 3.14 -5.69
N THR A 30 3.62 3.78 -6.46
CA THR A 30 3.80 5.15 -6.93
C THR A 30 2.49 5.97 -6.92
N CYS A 31 2.59 7.25 -7.25
CA CYS A 31 1.46 8.16 -7.27
C CYS A 31 0.38 7.72 -8.27
N GLY A 32 -0.89 7.79 -7.86
CA GLY A 32 -2.03 7.41 -8.71
C GLY A 32 -2.39 5.93 -8.67
N ASP A 33 -1.60 5.07 -8.00
CA ASP A 33 -1.93 3.67 -7.84
C ASP A 33 -3.16 3.45 -6.94
N CYS A 34 -3.85 2.33 -7.17
CA CYS A 34 -4.93 1.81 -6.33
C CYS A 34 -4.51 0.45 -5.75
N ILE A 35 -4.23 0.40 -4.44
CA ILE A 35 -3.58 -0.74 -3.80
C ILE A 35 -4.45 -1.32 -2.68
N ILE A 36 -4.61 -2.64 -2.68
CA ILE A 36 -5.12 -3.39 -1.54
C ILE A 36 -4.02 -4.27 -0.96
N GLY A 37 -3.95 -4.36 0.37
CA GLY A 37 -2.93 -5.13 1.08
C GLY A 37 -3.55 -5.97 2.20
N ALA A 38 -2.87 -7.03 2.61
CA ALA A 38 -3.34 -7.90 3.69
C ALA A 38 -3.03 -7.34 5.09
N ASP A 39 -2.23 -6.27 5.18
CA ASP A 39 -1.94 -5.55 6.41
C ASP A 39 -2.80 -4.28 6.57
N SER A 40 -3.14 -3.95 7.82
CA SER A 40 -3.96 -2.78 8.16
C SER A 40 -3.26 -1.44 7.87
N HIS A 41 -1.93 -1.39 7.85
CA HIS A 41 -1.12 -0.18 7.62
C HIS A 41 -0.78 0.04 6.15
N THR A 42 -1.40 -0.71 5.22
CA THR A 42 -1.32 -0.47 3.77
C THR A 42 -1.66 0.99 3.40
N CYS A 43 -2.41 1.70 4.26
CA CYS A 43 -2.67 3.14 4.14
C CYS A 43 -1.39 4.02 4.10
N THR A 44 -0.23 3.50 4.53
CA THR A 44 1.07 4.18 4.48
C THR A 44 1.41 4.68 3.07
N TYR A 45 1.02 3.92 2.03
CA TYR A 45 1.25 4.30 0.63
C TYR A 45 0.52 5.57 0.20
N GLY A 46 -0.48 6.02 0.97
CA GLY A 46 -1.12 7.33 0.76
C GLY A 46 -0.14 8.51 0.82
N ALA A 47 0.98 8.36 1.53
CA ALA A 47 2.06 9.36 1.56
C ALA A 47 2.68 9.61 0.17
N LEU A 48 2.58 8.65 -0.75
CA LEU A 48 3.08 8.75 -2.13
C LEU A 48 2.00 9.23 -3.12
N GLY A 49 0.80 9.55 -2.65
CA GLY A 49 -0.33 9.93 -3.51
C GLY A 49 -1.06 8.74 -4.15
N ALA A 50 -0.92 7.53 -3.59
CA ALA A 50 -1.73 6.37 -3.95
C ALA A 50 -3.04 6.32 -3.13
N PHE A 51 -4.09 5.72 -3.69
CA PHE A 51 -5.21 5.24 -2.88
C PHE A 51 -4.88 3.83 -2.39
N SER A 52 -4.75 3.64 -1.07
CA SER A 52 -4.34 2.35 -0.51
C SER A 52 -5.11 1.99 0.76
N THR A 53 -5.48 0.71 0.89
CA THR A 53 -6.24 0.21 2.05
C THR A 53 -5.90 -1.24 2.37
N GLY A 54 -5.91 -1.57 3.67
CA GLY A 54 -5.92 -2.96 4.12
C GLY A 54 -7.26 -3.64 3.82
N VAL A 55 -7.23 -4.93 3.51
CA VAL A 55 -8.42 -5.75 3.23
C VAL A 55 -8.30 -7.14 3.86
N GLY A 56 -9.44 -7.83 4.02
CA GLY A 56 -9.46 -9.21 4.49
C GLY A 56 -9.05 -10.22 3.41
N SER A 57 -8.86 -11.47 3.81
CA SER A 57 -8.43 -12.56 2.91
C SER A 57 -9.39 -12.82 1.74
N THR A 58 -10.70 -12.69 1.96
CA THR A 58 -11.71 -12.85 0.89
C THR A 58 -11.58 -11.78 -0.18
N ASP A 59 -11.43 -10.51 0.21
CA ASP A 59 -11.25 -9.39 -0.72
C ASP A 59 -9.89 -9.47 -1.43
N MET A 60 -8.84 -9.89 -0.72
CA MET A 60 -7.54 -10.15 -1.33
C MET A 60 -7.63 -11.24 -2.40
N ALA A 61 -8.29 -12.37 -2.10
CA ALA A 61 -8.49 -13.44 -3.07
C ALA A 61 -9.30 -12.95 -4.29
N ALA A 62 -10.36 -12.17 -4.08
CA ALA A 62 -11.13 -11.57 -5.17
C ALA A 62 -10.27 -10.62 -6.02
N GLY A 63 -9.43 -9.80 -5.38
CA GLY A 63 -8.49 -8.90 -6.07
C GLY A 63 -7.45 -9.65 -6.89
N MET A 64 -6.85 -10.71 -6.33
CA MET A 64 -5.88 -11.55 -7.03
C MET A 64 -6.48 -12.26 -8.25
N VAL A 65 -7.73 -12.72 -8.17
CA VAL A 65 -8.39 -13.45 -9.26
C VAL A 65 -8.92 -12.50 -10.33
N THR A 66 -9.46 -11.34 -9.95
CA THR A 66 -10.21 -10.47 -10.86
C THR A 66 -9.46 -9.20 -11.29
N GLY A 67 -8.39 -8.84 -10.58
CA GLY A 67 -7.72 -7.54 -10.73
C GLY A 67 -8.59 -6.36 -10.28
N LYS A 68 -9.67 -6.60 -9.53
CA LYS A 68 -10.67 -5.61 -9.14
C LYS A 68 -11.08 -5.78 -7.68
N ALA A 69 -11.50 -4.68 -7.07
CA ALA A 69 -12.07 -4.65 -5.73
C ALA A 69 -13.24 -3.65 -5.69
N TRP A 70 -14.21 -3.91 -4.82
CA TRP A 70 -15.32 -2.99 -4.57
C TRP A 70 -14.97 -2.03 -3.44
N PHE A 71 -15.14 -0.74 -3.70
CA PHE A 71 -14.94 0.29 -2.69
C PHE A 71 -16.21 1.11 -2.53
N LYS A 72 -16.61 1.32 -1.28
CA LYS A 72 -17.44 2.47 -0.97
C LYS A 72 -16.53 3.70 -0.99
N VAL A 73 -16.81 4.64 -1.89
CA VAL A 73 -16.03 5.88 -2.00
C VAL A 73 -16.03 6.59 -0.63
N PRO A 74 -14.86 6.80 0.01
CA PRO A 74 -14.80 7.43 1.33
C PRO A 74 -14.94 8.94 1.22
N SER A 75 -15.43 9.57 2.28
CA SER A 75 -15.27 11.01 2.46
C SER A 75 -13.82 11.36 2.78
N ALA A 76 -13.32 12.50 2.29
CA ALA A 76 -11.99 12.99 2.61
C ALA A 76 -12.03 14.07 3.69
N ILE A 77 -11.10 13.99 4.65
CA ILE A 77 -10.84 15.06 5.63
C ILE A 77 -9.53 15.74 5.23
N LYS A 78 -9.57 17.06 5.01
CA LYS A 78 -8.39 17.85 4.65
C LYS A 78 -7.73 18.43 5.90
N VAL A 79 -6.55 17.94 6.23
CA VAL A 79 -5.70 18.53 7.28
C VAL A 79 -4.70 19.47 6.61
N VAL A 80 -4.77 20.76 6.92
CA VAL A 80 -3.83 21.78 6.40
C VAL A 80 -2.81 22.10 7.48
N ILE A 81 -1.55 21.71 7.24
CA ILE A 81 -0.43 22.00 8.15
C ILE A 81 0.23 23.29 7.70
N THR A 82 0.30 24.28 8.60
CA THR A 82 0.91 25.59 8.35
C THR A 82 2.07 25.86 9.30
N GLY A 83 2.99 26.75 8.92
CA GLY A 83 4.15 27.12 9.74
C GLY A 83 5.39 26.27 9.44
N LYS A 84 6.39 26.33 10.34
CA LYS A 84 7.64 25.55 10.23
C LYS A 84 7.78 24.62 11.43
N LYS A 85 8.31 23.42 11.18
CA LYS A 85 8.59 22.44 12.22
C LYS A 85 9.68 22.95 13.18
N ASN A 86 9.46 22.83 14.48
CA ASN A 86 10.46 23.17 15.50
C ASN A 86 11.54 22.07 15.63
N LYS A 87 12.74 22.45 16.10
CA LYS A 87 13.94 21.60 16.11
C LYS A 87 13.75 20.21 16.77
N TYR A 88 12.89 20.11 17.78
CA TYR A 88 12.72 18.88 18.58
C TYR A 88 11.32 18.28 18.48
N ILE A 89 10.52 18.70 17.49
CA ILE A 89 9.20 18.13 17.22
C ILE A 89 9.28 17.30 15.94
N SER A 90 8.83 16.04 16.00
CA SER A 90 8.76 15.11 14.87
C SER A 90 7.65 15.48 13.90
#